data_AF-A0A4Q5TIG1-F1
#
_entry.id   AF-A0A4Q5TIG1-F1
#
_cell.length_a   1.000
_cell.length_b   1.000
_cell.length_c   1.000
_cell.angle_alpha   90.00
_cell.angle_beta   90.00
_cell.angle_gamma   90.00
#
_symmetry.space_group_name_H-M   'P 1'
#
loop_
_entity.id
_entity.type
_entity.pdbx_description
1 polymer ?
#
loop_
_entity_poly.entity_id
_entity_poly.type
_entity_poly.pdbx_seq_one_letter_code
_entity_poly.pdbx_strand_id
1 'polypeptide(L)'
;MKKIALSLLLAALYAGSFAQPGDARHKNYMDQLEKERKEYTQQYIDALRYNRNTPSKTSTAGSTDQSQNLADIFAARAGRETAAQKAAREKLETARYEAYQKQQAEWTANYRATSERDEAIRNSIFLPRYNEYLSAGFTPLDAKVLGNSHVGHRLSADKQRNIYSPAFPPASLRAMEAFKTYQQKQNTAGFEELFDLVTDFNIAPTTVVNALQQMEKRFPEKKELIKASYLFQTASFWGKYNDPGAAPYMFAADDIKKQMLDIYEYGLKTQEAAAIFLASKAERQTTPAKLIIDKYNTKAGFPEALRLSMLVLSTKPEWGKNPELSKFLFHRYNSIFMNPQYKASAADLKQLAAVHQVTPGAVVQWLNDATWEYDRVRYDASYGFVPPFRQSYSKNGFDLALKELGEAGDMNSLNVYALGVAFGMSKEKPKNAMNMFKRAADGGSPYALFNLIEADRWGTKWYSKDDLKEALARLKTFKLAPGEDKSLLPYYFDMEKGVRLRW
;
A
#
# COMPACT_ATOMS: atom_id res chain seq x y z
N MET A 1 73.70 -2.89 -49.19
CA MET A 1 74.47 -4.06 -49.69
C MET A 1 74.27 -5.23 -48.74
N LYS A 2 73.92 -6.42 -49.29
CA LYS A 2 73.87 -7.76 -48.65
C LYS A 2 72.77 -7.91 -47.57
N LYS A 3 71.65 -8.64 -47.72
CA LYS A 3 71.32 -9.96 -48.32
C LYS A 3 72.30 -11.08 -47.96
N ILE A 4 71.71 -12.16 -47.42
CA ILE A 4 72.26 -13.49 -47.08
C ILE A 4 72.73 -13.61 -45.62
N ALA A 5 71.82 -14.00 -44.72
CA ALA A 5 72.07 -14.89 -43.56
C ALA A 5 70.79 -15.10 -42.70
N LEU A 6 69.63 -15.35 -43.31
CA LEU A 6 68.40 -15.71 -42.57
C LEU A 6 67.68 -16.92 -43.19
N SER A 7 68.44 -17.80 -43.81
CA SER A 7 67.94 -19.02 -44.48
C SER A 7 68.57 -20.31 -43.93
N LEU A 8 69.43 -20.21 -42.92
CA LEU A 8 70.19 -21.34 -42.35
C LEU A 8 69.91 -21.60 -40.86
N LEU A 9 68.99 -20.83 -40.26
CA LEU A 9 68.48 -21.07 -38.89
C LEU A 9 67.10 -21.75 -38.88
N LEU A 10 66.61 -22.18 -40.05
CA LEU A 10 65.28 -22.80 -40.23
C LEU A 10 65.31 -24.30 -40.58
N ALA A 11 66.48 -24.95 -40.58
CA ALA A 11 66.60 -26.34 -41.01
C ALA A 11 67.28 -27.29 -40.01
N ALA A 12 67.53 -26.86 -38.77
CA ALA A 12 68.19 -27.70 -37.74
C ALA A 12 67.34 -27.92 -36.47
N LEU A 13 66.00 -27.89 -36.60
CA LEU A 13 65.06 -28.39 -35.58
C LEU A 13 64.04 -29.40 -36.16
N TYR A 14 64.37 -30.00 -37.31
CA TYR A 14 63.54 -31.01 -38.00
C TYR A 14 64.13 -32.42 -37.92
N ALA A 15 64.68 -32.79 -36.76
CA ALA A 15 64.99 -34.18 -36.45
C ALA A 15 64.68 -34.43 -34.98
N GLY A 16 63.43 -34.79 -34.71
CA GLY A 16 62.97 -35.16 -33.38
C GLY A 16 61.45 -35.17 -33.29
N SER A 17 60.86 -36.37 -33.38
CA SER A 17 59.63 -36.72 -32.65
C SER A 17 58.29 -36.24 -33.24
N PHE A 18 57.86 -36.83 -34.37
CA PHE A 18 56.43 -37.01 -34.60
C PHE A 18 55.93 -38.22 -33.79
N ALA A 19 55.69 -37.99 -32.50
CA ALA A 19 54.75 -38.77 -31.71
C ALA A 19 53.82 -37.75 -31.05
N GLN A 20 52.60 -37.64 -31.57
CA GLN A 20 51.60 -36.74 -30.99
C GLN A 20 51.35 -37.13 -29.52
N PRO A 21 51.40 -36.19 -28.56
CA PRO A 21 51.05 -36.42 -27.16
C PRO A 21 49.53 -36.62 -26.92
N GLY A 22 48.77 -36.99 -27.96
CA GLY A 22 47.34 -37.29 -27.92
C GLY A 22 47.03 -38.76 -27.65
N ASP A 23 47.92 -39.69 -28.00
CA ASP A 23 47.58 -41.13 -28.01
C ASP A 23 47.58 -41.77 -26.62
N ALA A 24 48.49 -41.37 -25.73
CA ALA A 24 48.54 -41.91 -24.36
C ALA A 24 47.37 -41.45 -23.48
N ARG A 25 46.87 -40.22 -23.69
CA ARG A 25 45.69 -39.71 -22.95
C ARG A 25 44.39 -40.26 -23.52
N HIS A 26 44.31 -40.45 -24.83
CA HIS A 26 43.14 -41.06 -25.45
C HIS A 26 43.03 -42.54 -25.09
N LYS A 27 44.15 -43.27 -25.05
CA LYS A 27 44.18 -44.67 -24.60
C LYS A 27 43.78 -44.83 -23.13
N ASN A 28 44.33 -44.02 -22.21
CA ASN A 28 43.92 -44.05 -20.80
C ASN A 28 42.43 -43.70 -20.62
N TYR A 29 41.90 -42.75 -21.39
CA TYR A 29 40.48 -42.40 -21.34
C TYR A 29 39.59 -43.52 -21.89
N MET A 30 39.99 -44.17 -22.98
CA MET A 30 39.26 -45.30 -23.56
C MET A 30 39.33 -46.55 -22.68
N ASP A 31 40.48 -46.83 -22.05
CA ASP A 31 40.64 -47.92 -21.08
C ASP A 31 39.77 -47.68 -19.82
N GLN A 32 39.64 -46.42 -19.40
CA GLN A 32 38.77 -46.04 -18.28
C GLN A 32 37.29 -46.18 -18.63
N LEU A 33 36.88 -45.75 -19.83
CA LEU A 33 35.53 -45.95 -20.36
C LEU A 33 35.19 -47.44 -20.55
N GLU A 34 36.14 -48.25 -20.98
CA GLU A 34 35.95 -49.69 -21.15
C GLU A 34 35.88 -50.42 -19.81
N LYS A 35 36.67 -49.98 -18.82
CA LYS A 35 36.58 -50.44 -17.42
C LYS A 35 35.21 -50.08 -16.83
N GLU A 36 34.74 -48.86 -17.02
CA GLU A 36 33.41 -48.41 -16.57
C GLU A 36 32.28 -49.18 -17.28
N ARG A 37 32.42 -49.46 -18.59
CA ARG A 37 31.47 -50.31 -19.33
C ARG A 37 31.47 -51.76 -18.85
N LYS A 38 32.64 -52.33 -18.56
CA LYS A 38 32.76 -53.69 -18.03
C LYS A 38 32.21 -53.77 -16.61
N GLU A 39 32.49 -52.79 -15.76
CA GLU A 39 31.90 -52.67 -14.42
C GLU A 39 30.38 -52.50 -14.50
N TYR A 40 29.87 -51.65 -15.38
CA TYR A 40 28.42 -51.49 -15.62
C TYR A 40 27.77 -52.79 -16.11
N THR A 41 28.41 -53.48 -17.06
CA THR A 41 27.90 -54.75 -17.62
C THR A 41 27.92 -55.85 -16.58
N GLN A 42 28.99 -55.94 -15.78
CA GLN A 42 29.13 -56.91 -14.70
C GLN A 42 28.11 -56.63 -13.58
N GLN A 43 27.91 -55.37 -13.20
CA GLN A 43 26.90 -54.95 -12.22
C GLN A 43 25.48 -55.18 -12.73
N TYR A 44 25.22 -55.03 -14.02
CA TYR A 44 23.92 -55.35 -14.64
C TYR A 44 23.67 -56.86 -14.66
N ILE A 45 24.69 -57.67 -15.00
CA ILE A 45 24.64 -59.13 -14.92
C ILE A 45 24.45 -59.60 -13.48
N ASP A 46 25.13 -59.00 -12.51
CA ASP A 46 25.00 -59.36 -11.09
C ASP A 46 23.65 -58.92 -10.52
N ALA A 47 23.09 -57.78 -10.95
CA ALA A 47 21.72 -57.38 -10.61
C ALA A 47 20.67 -58.33 -11.22
N LEU A 48 20.86 -58.78 -12.46
CA LEU A 48 20.00 -59.79 -13.08
C LEU A 48 20.16 -61.17 -12.44
N ARG A 49 21.36 -61.55 -12.00
CA ARG A 49 21.61 -62.78 -11.22
C ARG A 49 20.99 -62.70 -9.83
N TYR A 50 21.04 -61.54 -9.17
CA TYR A 50 20.41 -61.31 -7.89
C TYR A 50 18.88 -61.38 -7.98
N ASN A 51 18.30 -60.85 -9.06
CA ASN A 51 16.85 -60.94 -9.30
C ASN A 51 16.38 -62.33 -9.79
N ARG A 52 17.31 -63.21 -10.17
CA ARG A 52 17.03 -64.58 -10.63
C ARG A 52 17.33 -65.65 -9.57
N ASN A 53 18.10 -65.31 -8.54
CA ASN A 53 18.45 -66.20 -7.41
C ASN A 53 17.84 -65.79 -6.06
N THR A 54 16.95 -64.80 -6.00
CA THR A 54 16.11 -64.60 -4.81
C THR A 54 15.06 -65.72 -4.75
N PRO A 55 15.12 -66.64 -3.76
CA PRO A 55 14.08 -67.62 -3.57
C PRO A 55 12.81 -66.86 -3.16
N SER A 56 11.74 -66.99 -3.93
CA SER A 56 10.42 -66.64 -3.41
C SER A 56 10.11 -67.60 -2.26
N LYS A 57 10.24 -67.13 -1.02
CA LYS A 57 9.34 -67.37 0.13
C LYS A 57 10.06 -67.28 1.47
N THR A 58 9.27 -66.78 2.41
CA THR A 58 9.30 -66.98 3.87
C THR A 58 10.39 -66.27 4.68
N SER A 59 9.87 -65.32 5.50
CA SER A 59 10.27 -64.92 6.85
C SER A 59 11.76 -64.88 7.19
N THR A 60 12.26 -63.73 7.63
CA THR A 60 12.75 -63.50 9.01
C THR A 60 13.11 -62.02 9.10
N ALA A 61 12.74 -61.39 10.23
CA ALA A 61 13.26 -60.07 10.61
C ALA A 61 14.79 -60.13 10.65
N GLY A 62 15.45 -59.59 9.62
CA GLY A 62 16.90 -59.70 9.42
C GLY A 62 17.44 -58.44 8.75
N SER A 63 18.02 -57.58 9.60
CA SER A 63 18.67 -56.30 9.32
C SER A 63 17.89 -55.30 8.46
N THR A 64 17.00 -54.56 9.12
CA THR A 64 16.51 -53.25 8.65
C THR A 64 17.63 -52.38 8.09
N ASP A 65 18.84 -52.50 8.62
CA ASP A 65 19.98 -51.68 8.24
C ASP A 65 20.51 -51.95 6.82
N GLN A 66 20.47 -53.21 6.34
CA GLN A 66 20.93 -53.52 4.97
C GLN A 66 19.92 -53.08 3.91
N SER A 67 18.62 -53.22 4.20
CA SER A 67 17.55 -52.74 3.34
C SER A 67 17.48 -51.20 3.34
N GLN A 68 17.70 -50.55 4.49
CA GLN A 68 17.82 -49.08 4.56
C GLN A 68 19.03 -48.56 3.77
N ASN A 69 20.20 -49.22 3.89
CA ASN A 69 21.40 -48.83 3.16
C ASN A 69 21.21 -48.90 1.64
N LEU A 70 20.56 -49.97 1.14
CA LEU A 70 20.26 -50.09 -0.28
C LEU A 70 19.26 -49.02 -0.73
N ALA A 71 18.22 -48.73 0.06
CA ALA A 71 17.26 -47.67 -0.24
C ALA A 71 17.92 -46.28 -0.29
N ASP A 72 18.86 -45.99 0.62
CA ASP A 72 19.61 -44.73 0.65
C ASP A 72 20.57 -44.59 -0.54
N ILE A 73 21.22 -45.67 -0.97
CA ILE A 73 22.05 -45.68 -2.19
C ILE A 73 21.18 -45.41 -3.43
N PHE A 74 19.98 -45.98 -3.53
CA PHE A 74 19.06 -45.71 -4.63
C PHE A 74 18.51 -44.27 -4.61
N ALA A 75 18.16 -43.73 -3.43
CA ALA A 75 17.69 -42.35 -3.29
C ALA A 75 18.77 -41.33 -3.70
N ALA A 76 20.00 -41.51 -3.21
CA ALA A 76 21.14 -40.66 -3.55
C ALA A 76 21.43 -40.65 -5.07
N ARG A 77 21.34 -41.82 -5.74
CA ARG A 77 21.55 -41.95 -7.19
C ARG A 77 20.42 -41.33 -8.03
N ALA A 78 19.21 -41.18 -7.47
CA ALA A 78 18.06 -40.56 -8.13
C ALA A 78 17.94 -39.05 -7.86
N GLY A 79 18.92 -38.44 -7.17
CA GLY A 79 18.86 -37.04 -6.74
C GLY A 79 17.77 -36.77 -5.69
N ARG A 80 17.29 -37.82 -5.02
CA ARG A 80 16.30 -37.72 -3.93
C ARG A 80 17.02 -37.76 -2.59
N GLU A 81 16.47 -37.05 -1.62
CA GLU A 81 16.99 -37.00 -0.26
C GLU A 81 17.03 -38.40 0.37
N THR A 82 18.17 -38.80 0.94
CA THR A 82 18.31 -40.08 1.68
C THR A 82 17.62 -40.00 3.04
N ALA A 83 17.35 -41.14 3.68
CA ALA A 83 16.76 -41.17 5.03
C ALA A 83 17.62 -40.43 6.06
N ALA A 84 18.94 -40.57 5.98
CA ALA A 84 19.88 -39.85 6.83
C ALA A 84 19.88 -38.33 6.57
N GLN A 85 19.78 -37.89 5.30
CA GLN A 85 19.66 -36.47 4.95
C GLN A 85 18.34 -35.88 5.42
N LYS A 86 17.24 -36.61 5.26
CA LYS A 86 15.92 -36.22 5.74
C LYS A 86 15.91 -36.07 7.27
N ALA A 87 16.46 -37.04 8.01
CA ALA A 87 16.57 -36.97 9.46
C ALA A 87 17.48 -35.80 9.92
N ALA A 88 18.56 -35.52 9.20
CA ALA A 88 19.41 -34.37 9.48
C ALA A 88 18.71 -33.03 9.20
N ARG A 89 17.90 -32.93 8.13
CA ARG A 89 17.07 -31.75 7.84
C ARG A 89 16.02 -31.56 8.92
N GLU A 90 15.28 -32.60 9.27
CA GLU A 90 14.25 -32.54 10.33
C GLU A 90 14.87 -32.07 11.66
N LYS A 91 16.03 -32.61 12.04
CA LYS A 91 16.75 -32.15 13.24
C LYS A 91 17.17 -30.68 13.17
N LEU A 92 17.65 -30.22 12.01
CA LEU A 92 18.01 -28.81 11.79
C LEU A 92 16.79 -27.90 11.80
N GLU A 93 15.67 -28.32 11.22
CA GLU A 93 14.39 -27.61 11.22
C GLU A 93 13.82 -27.51 12.64
N THR A 94 13.85 -28.59 13.42
CA THR A 94 13.49 -28.57 14.84
C THR A 94 14.37 -27.61 15.62
N ALA A 95 15.70 -27.68 15.46
CA ALA A 95 16.61 -26.76 16.14
C ALA A 95 16.39 -25.29 15.74
N ARG A 96 16.09 -25.02 14.46
CA ARG A 96 15.73 -23.66 13.98
C ARG A 96 14.41 -23.20 14.57
N TYR A 97 13.41 -24.07 14.66
CA TYR A 97 12.11 -23.76 15.24
C TYR A 97 12.22 -23.48 16.74
N GLU A 98 12.98 -24.29 17.49
CA GLU A 98 13.25 -24.07 18.91
C GLU A 98 14.01 -22.76 19.15
N ALA A 99 15.02 -22.47 18.33
CA ALA A 99 15.75 -21.19 18.40
C ALA A 99 14.84 -19.99 18.09
N TYR A 100 13.96 -20.11 17.08
CA TYR A 100 12.96 -19.09 16.76
C TYR A 100 11.99 -18.87 17.93
N GLN A 101 11.47 -19.94 18.52
CA GLN A 101 10.57 -19.87 19.69
C GLN A 101 11.26 -19.19 20.89
N LYS A 102 12.51 -19.55 21.17
CA LYS A 102 13.29 -18.93 22.25
C LYS A 102 13.51 -17.43 21.97
N GLN A 103 13.91 -17.06 20.75
CA GLN A 103 14.09 -15.67 20.36
C GLN A 103 12.78 -14.87 20.45
N GLN A 104 11.65 -15.47 20.05
CA GLN A 104 10.33 -14.85 20.13
C GLN A 104 9.87 -14.66 21.57
N ALA A 105 10.17 -15.61 22.46
CA ALA A 105 9.90 -15.50 23.89
C ALA A 105 10.74 -14.40 24.54
N GLU A 106 12.05 -14.33 24.24
CA GLU A 106 12.94 -13.27 24.72
C GLU A 106 12.51 -11.89 24.20
N TRP A 107 12.16 -11.77 22.92
CA TRP A 107 11.66 -10.54 22.33
C TRP A 107 10.36 -10.09 23.01
N THR A 108 9.43 -11.02 23.24
CA THR A 108 8.15 -10.73 23.91
C THR A 108 8.35 -10.31 25.36
N ALA A 109 9.24 -10.97 26.11
CA ALA A 109 9.58 -10.61 27.48
C ALA A 109 10.20 -9.21 27.56
N ASN A 110 11.17 -8.92 26.70
CA ASN A 110 11.81 -7.60 26.63
C ASN A 110 10.83 -6.50 26.22
N TYR A 111 9.94 -6.79 25.26
CA TYR A 111 8.90 -5.87 24.82
C TYR A 111 7.92 -5.55 25.96
N ARG A 112 7.45 -6.56 26.70
CA ARG A 112 6.57 -6.37 27.86
C ARG A 112 7.23 -5.52 28.95
N ALA A 113 8.44 -5.87 29.36
CA ALA A 113 9.15 -5.12 30.40
C ALA A 113 9.39 -3.65 29.99
N THR A 114 9.70 -3.41 28.71
CA THR A 114 9.85 -2.04 28.18
C THR A 114 8.52 -1.31 28.15
N SER A 115 7.45 -1.97 27.69
CA SER A 115 6.10 -1.39 27.64
C SER A 115 5.56 -1.04 29.02
N GLU A 116 5.74 -1.91 30.01
CA GLU A 116 5.32 -1.66 31.40
C GLU A 116 6.06 -0.46 32.01
N ARG A 117 7.37 -0.36 31.73
CA ARG A 117 8.17 0.80 32.16
C ARG A 117 7.72 2.09 31.49
N ASP A 118 7.53 2.08 30.18
CA ASP A 118 7.04 3.23 29.41
C ASP A 118 5.67 3.69 29.91
N GLU A 119 4.77 2.73 30.16
CA GLU A 119 3.45 2.99 30.71
C GLU A 119 3.52 3.56 32.13
N ALA A 120 4.36 3.02 33.01
CA ALA A 120 4.53 3.54 34.37
C ALA A 120 5.04 4.99 34.38
N ILE A 121 6.05 5.31 33.54
CA ILE A 121 6.58 6.67 33.41
C ILE A 121 5.49 7.60 32.86
N ARG A 122 4.80 7.21 31.79
CA ARG A 122 3.68 7.99 31.24
C ARG A 122 2.60 8.23 32.29
N ASN A 123 2.20 7.20 33.02
CA ASN A 123 1.17 7.27 34.06
C ASN A 123 1.57 8.16 35.23
N SER A 124 2.86 8.29 35.55
CA SER A 124 3.35 9.22 36.59
C SER A 124 3.06 10.69 36.26
N ILE A 125 2.91 11.04 34.98
CA ILE A 125 2.56 12.39 34.50
C ILE A 125 1.06 12.48 34.23
N PHE A 126 0.50 11.47 33.57
CA PHE A 126 -0.89 11.42 33.12
C PHE A 126 -1.88 11.34 34.28
N LEU A 127 -1.72 10.39 35.21
CA LEU A 127 -2.73 10.09 36.24
C LEU A 127 -3.02 11.27 37.17
N PRO A 128 -2.02 12.03 37.67
CA PRO A 128 -2.30 13.22 38.48
C PRO A 128 -3.17 14.24 37.74
N ARG A 129 -2.88 14.48 36.46
CA ARG A 129 -3.63 15.44 35.62
C ARG A 129 -5.02 14.93 35.29
N TYR A 130 -5.15 13.66 34.92
CA TYR A 130 -6.44 13.00 34.74
C TYR A 130 -7.36 13.19 35.96
N ASN A 131 -6.84 12.90 37.16
CA ASN A 131 -7.59 13.05 38.41
C ASN A 131 -7.93 14.52 38.71
N GLU A 132 -7.05 15.45 38.37
CA GLU A 132 -7.30 16.89 38.50
C GLU A 132 -8.49 17.35 37.65
N TYR A 133 -8.55 16.96 36.36
CA TYR A 133 -9.67 17.25 35.48
C TYR A 133 -10.96 16.55 35.94
N LEU A 134 -10.87 15.29 36.35
CA LEU A 134 -12.03 14.56 36.86
C LEU A 134 -12.60 15.25 38.12
N SER A 135 -11.73 15.70 39.03
CA SER A 135 -12.13 16.42 40.25
C SER A 135 -12.75 17.79 39.96
N ALA A 136 -12.38 18.42 38.85
CA ALA A 136 -13.03 19.65 38.38
C ALA A 136 -14.39 19.39 37.70
N GLY A 137 -14.81 18.12 37.56
CA GLY A 137 -16.12 17.75 37.03
C GLY A 137 -16.17 17.53 35.52
N PHE A 138 -15.02 17.44 34.83
CA PHE A 138 -14.98 16.96 33.45
C PHE A 138 -15.45 15.51 33.38
N THR A 139 -16.01 15.10 32.24
CA THR A 139 -16.36 13.69 32.03
C THR A 139 -15.11 12.81 32.05
N PRO A 140 -15.22 11.49 32.31
CA PRO A 140 -14.08 10.58 32.26
C PRO A 140 -13.33 10.58 30.92
N LEU A 141 -14.06 10.72 29.80
CA LEU A 141 -13.45 10.78 28.47
C LEU A 141 -12.63 12.06 28.29
N ASP A 142 -13.21 13.22 28.61
CA ASP A 142 -12.52 14.49 28.43
C ASP A 142 -11.37 14.65 29.41
N ALA A 143 -11.53 14.21 30.68
CA ALA A 143 -10.44 14.18 31.65
C ALA A 143 -9.27 13.33 31.15
N LYS A 144 -9.53 12.22 30.44
CA LYS A 144 -8.49 11.39 29.82
C LYS A 144 -7.79 12.12 28.68
N VAL A 145 -8.52 12.84 27.83
CA VAL A 145 -7.94 13.62 26.73
C VAL A 145 -7.08 14.75 27.28
N LEU A 146 -7.66 15.56 28.17
CA LEU A 146 -6.99 16.70 28.81
C LEU A 146 -5.81 16.25 29.69
N GLY A 147 -5.90 15.12 30.39
CA GLY A 147 -4.76 14.58 31.13
C GLY A 147 -3.61 14.14 30.22
N ASN A 148 -3.92 13.58 29.04
CA ASN A 148 -2.89 13.15 28.09
C ASN A 148 -2.16 14.32 27.42
N SER A 149 -2.79 15.49 27.29
CA SER A 149 -2.13 16.67 26.70
C SER A 149 -0.94 17.19 27.52
N HIS A 150 -0.86 16.80 28.81
CA HIS A 150 0.29 17.08 29.68
C HIS A 150 1.46 16.10 29.49
N VAL A 151 1.31 15.07 28.66
CA VAL A 151 2.37 14.08 28.39
C VAL A 151 3.06 14.43 27.08
N GLY A 152 4.22 15.08 27.18
CA GLY A 152 5.14 15.22 26.06
C GLY A 152 5.83 13.89 25.75
N HIS A 153 6.03 13.58 24.47
CA HIS A 153 6.77 12.41 24.02
C HIS A 153 7.84 12.80 23.00
N ARG A 154 9.01 12.18 23.08
CA ARG A 154 10.04 12.22 22.04
C ARG A 154 10.77 10.89 21.99
N LEU A 155 11.31 10.54 20.83
CA LEU A 155 12.22 9.41 20.73
C LEU A 155 13.60 9.77 21.29
N SER A 156 14.27 8.80 21.89
CA SER A 156 15.70 8.87 22.22
C SER A 156 16.54 9.11 20.97
N ALA A 157 17.78 9.56 21.16
CA ALA A 157 18.69 9.88 20.04
C ALA A 157 18.93 8.67 19.10
N ASP A 158 18.92 7.46 19.65
CA ASP A 158 19.06 6.19 18.90
C ASP A 158 17.72 5.68 18.30
N LYS A 159 16.62 6.40 18.51
CA LYS A 159 15.25 6.04 18.10
C LYS A 159 14.74 4.71 18.66
N GLN A 160 15.35 4.20 19.73
CA GLN A 160 14.98 2.91 20.32
C GLN A 160 13.97 3.03 21.47
N ARG A 161 13.80 4.21 22.09
CA ARG A 161 13.01 4.37 23.31
C ARG A 161 12.16 5.63 23.27
N ASN A 162 10.99 5.57 23.91
CA ASN A 162 10.19 6.75 24.19
C ASN A 162 10.73 7.45 25.43
N ILE A 163 10.83 8.76 25.37
CA ILE A 163 11.12 9.63 26.50
C ILE A 163 9.86 10.46 26.73
N TYR A 164 9.28 10.31 27.92
CA TYR A 164 8.13 11.09 28.35
C TYR A 164 8.56 12.22 29.29
N SER A 165 7.92 13.38 29.14
CA SER A 165 8.17 14.55 29.99
C SER A 165 6.88 15.34 30.18
N PRO A 166 6.72 16.06 31.31
CA PRO A 166 5.62 17.01 31.45
C PRO A 166 5.62 18.03 30.31
N ALA A 167 4.47 18.23 29.70
CA ALA A 167 4.20 19.29 28.73
C ALA A 167 3.33 20.36 29.37
N PHE A 168 3.40 21.59 28.86
CA PHE A 168 2.51 22.69 29.25
C PHE A 168 1.43 22.86 28.16
N PRO A 169 0.19 22.39 28.37
CA PRO A 169 -0.90 22.53 27.41
C PRO A 169 -1.78 23.75 27.73
N PRO A 170 -1.51 24.95 27.16
CA PRO A 170 -2.25 26.16 27.50
C PRO A 170 -3.76 26.04 27.23
N ALA A 171 -4.15 25.34 26.16
CA ALA A 171 -5.56 25.11 25.84
C ALA A 171 -6.27 24.29 26.92
N SER A 172 -5.63 23.22 27.43
CA SER A 172 -6.19 22.38 28.50
C SER A 172 -6.29 23.10 29.85
N LEU A 173 -5.38 24.04 30.12
CA LEU A 173 -5.46 24.88 31.32
C LEU A 173 -6.56 25.95 31.20
N ARG A 174 -6.67 26.61 30.04
CA ARG A 174 -7.76 27.56 29.76
C ARG A 174 -9.13 26.89 29.85
N ALA A 175 -9.27 25.68 29.31
CA ALA A 175 -10.51 24.93 29.40
C ALA A 175 -10.89 24.60 30.85
N MET A 176 -9.91 24.26 31.70
CA MET A 176 -10.14 24.03 33.12
C MET A 176 -10.72 25.28 33.82
N GLU A 177 -10.08 26.42 33.60
CA GLU A 177 -10.49 27.70 34.21
C GLU A 177 -11.87 28.14 33.73
N ALA A 178 -12.12 28.06 32.42
CA ALA A 178 -13.40 28.39 31.81
C ALA A 178 -14.52 27.48 32.33
N PHE A 179 -14.29 26.17 32.44
CA PHE A 179 -15.30 25.24 32.95
C PHE A 179 -15.60 25.44 34.44
N LYS A 180 -14.58 25.70 35.27
CA LYS A 180 -14.80 26.06 36.69
C LYS A 180 -15.61 27.34 36.82
N THR A 181 -15.32 28.34 36.00
CA THR A 181 -16.07 29.60 35.96
C THR A 181 -17.51 29.36 35.50
N TYR A 182 -17.71 28.52 34.49
CA TYR A 182 -19.04 28.11 34.04
C TYR A 182 -19.82 27.44 35.18
N GLN A 183 -19.24 26.49 35.91
CA GLN A 183 -19.90 25.82 37.02
C GLN A 183 -20.35 26.78 38.14
N GLN A 184 -19.54 27.80 38.42
CA GLN A 184 -19.86 28.84 39.41
C GLN A 184 -21.00 29.75 38.94
N LYS A 185 -21.08 30.01 37.62
CA LYS A 185 -21.99 30.99 37.02
C LYS A 185 -23.20 30.40 36.29
N GLN A 186 -23.28 29.07 36.14
CA GLN A 186 -24.29 28.38 35.32
C GLN A 186 -25.74 28.71 35.68
N ASN A 187 -25.99 29.15 36.92
CA ASN A 187 -27.32 29.54 37.43
C ASN A 187 -27.58 31.05 37.44
N THR A 188 -26.56 31.88 37.28
CA THR A 188 -26.64 33.35 37.51
C THR A 188 -26.26 34.19 36.29
N ALA A 189 -25.27 33.77 35.50
CA ALA A 189 -24.80 34.52 34.33
C ALA A 189 -25.81 34.53 33.17
N GLY A 190 -25.66 35.48 32.25
CA GLY A 190 -26.44 35.57 31.00
C GLY A 190 -26.06 34.50 29.98
N PHE A 191 -26.83 34.41 28.89
CA PHE A 191 -26.58 33.44 27.81
C PHE A 191 -25.22 33.66 27.16
N GLU A 192 -24.92 34.89 26.76
CA GLU A 192 -23.72 35.26 26.03
C GLU A 192 -22.45 34.93 26.83
N GLU A 193 -22.43 35.28 28.12
CA GLU A 193 -21.32 34.97 29.03
C GLU A 193 -21.09 33.47 29.18
N LEU A 194 -22.16 32.68 29.34
CA LEU A 194 -22.04 31.22 29.46
C LEU A 194 -21.62 30.57 28.14
N PHE A 195 -22.08 31.09 27.00
CA PHE A 195 -21.73 30.58 25.68
C PHE A 195 -20.27 30.83 25.33
N ASP A 196 -19.74 32.00 25.70
CA ASP A 196 -18.32 32.34 25.56
C ASP A 196 -17.46 31.36 26.38
N LEU A 197 -17.85 31.09 27.62
CA LEU A 197 -17.17 30.10 28.46
C LEU A 197 -17.19 28.69 27.82
N VAL A 198 -18.33 28.24 27.28
CA VAL A 198 -18.42 26.95 26.57
C VAL A 198 -17.44 26.87 25.41
N THR A 199 -17.28 27.96 24.67
CA THR A 199 -16.31 28.04 23.56
C THR A 199 -14.88 27.85 24.05
N ASP A 200 -14.55 28.39 25.23
CA ASP A 200 -13.21 28.30 25.81
C ASP A 200 -12.84 26.91 26.36
N PHE A 201 -13.82 26.04 26.61
CA PHE A 201 -13.58 24.63 26.95
C PHE A 201 -14.02 23.63 25.87
N ASN A 202 -14.12 24.06 24.60
CA ASN A 202 -14.56 23.23 23.48
C ASN A 202 -13.62 22.07 23.09
N ILE A 203 -12.45 22.00 23.70
CA ILE A 203 -11.52 20.85 23.62
C ILE A 203 -11.98 19.66 24.47
N ALA A 204 -13.02 19.84 25.29
CA ALA A 204 -13.66 18.82 26.12
C ALA A 204 -15.09 18.55 25.59
N PRO A 205 -15.22 17.84 24.46
CA PRO A 205 -16.45 17.83 23.66
C PRO A 205 -17.64 17.22 24.41
N THR A 206 -17.44 16.24 25.30
CA THR A 206 -18.57 15.64 26.02
C THR A 206 -19.05 16.50 27.18
N THR A 207 -18.14 17.22 27.83
CA THR A 207 -18.42 18.22 28.87
C THR A 207 -19.16 19.41 28.27
N VAL A 208 -18.75 19.84 27.07
CA VAL A 208 -19.45 20.85 26.26
C VAL A 208 -20.87 20.44 25.96
N VAL A 209 -21.11 19.20 25.50
CA VAL A 209 -22.46 18.72 25.21
C VAL A 209 -23.35 18.82 26.45
N ASN A 210 -22.85 18.40 27.61
CA ASN A 210 -23.59 18.52 28.87
C ASN A 210 -23.90 19.99 29.22
N ALA A 211 -22.94 20.89 29.05
CA ALA A 211 -23.12 22.32 29.30
C ALA A 211 -24.14 22.96 28.34
N LEU A 212 -24.07 22.65 27.04
CA LEU A 212 -25.03 23.15 26.05
C LEU A 212 -26.45 22.63 26.33
N GLN A 213 -26.60 21.35 26.73
CA GLN A 213 -27.91 20.81 27.12
C GLN A 213 -28.50 21.48 28.37
N GLN A 214 -27.66 21.89 29.33
CA GLN A 214 -28.11 22.68 30.49
C GLN A 214 -28.53 24.08 30.05
N MET A 215 -27.75 24.72 29.16
CA MET A 215 -28.10 26.02 28.59
C MET A 215 -29.40 25.99 27.80
N GLU A 216 -29.68 24.93 27.03
CA GLU A 216 -30.96 24.78 26.30
C GLU A 216 -32.16 24.80 27.23
N LYS A 217 -32.04 24.20 28.42
CA LYS A 217 -33.10 24.17 29.43
C LYS A 217 -33.29 25.55 30.08
N ARG A 218 -32.20 26.28 30.29
CA ARG A 218 -32.20 27.58 30.96
C ARG A 218 -32.62 28.73 30.03
N PHE A 219 -32.24 28.66 28.75
CA PHE A 219 -32.48 29.68 27.72
C PHE A 219 -33.25 29.08 26.53
N PRO A 220 -34.52 28.66 26.72
CA PRO A 220 -35.31 28.01 25.68
C PRO A 220 -35.49 28.88 24.42
N GLU A 221 -35.46 30.21 24.55
CA GLU A 221 -35.51 31.17 23.46
C GLU A 221 -34.24 31.17 22.59
N LYS A 222 -33.12 30.65 23.10
CA LYS A 222 -31.84 30.52 22.39
C LYS A 222 -31.59 29.10 21.86
N LYS A 223 -32.57 28.20 21.99
CA LYS A 223 -32.41 26.76 21.67
C LYS A 223 -31.87 26.49 20.27
N GLU A 224 -32.37 27.18 19.25
CA GLU A 224 -31.91 26.95 17.87
C GLU A 224 -30.47 27.43 17.65
N LEU A 225 -30.05 28.51 18.32
CA LEU A 225 -28.66 28.97 18.31
C LEU A 225 -27.73 27.96 18.99
N ILE A 226 -28.15 27.41 20.14
CA ILE A 226 -27.40 26.36 20.85
C ILE A 226 -27.30 25.09 19.99
N LYS A 227 -28.40 24.68 19.37
CA LYS A 227 -28.39 23.52 18.46
C LYS A 227 -27.43 23.70 17.29
N ALA A 228 -27.42 24.90 16.71
CA ALA A 228 -26.52 25.24 15.62
C ALA A 228 -25.03 25.21 16.04
N SER A 229 -24.73 25.42 17.32
CA SER A 229 -23.35 25.47 17.81
C SER A 229 -22.74 24.10 18.11
N TYR A 230 -23.53 23.06 18.42
CA TYR A 230 -22.99 21.73 18.79
C TYR A 230 -21.94 21.22 17.81
N LEU A 231 -22.18 21.39 16.51
CA LEU A 231 -21.26 20.90 15.47
C LEU A 231 -19.84 21.44 15.67
N PHE A 232 -19.70 22.75 15.89
CA PHE A 232 -18.40 23.39 16.06
C PHE A 232 -17.83 23.18 17.46
N GLN A 233 -18.67 23.24 18.49
CA GLN A 233 -18.23 23.10 19.87
C GLN A 233 -17.79 21.67 20.22
N THR A 234 -18.17 20.68 19.40
CA THR A 234 -17.75 19.27 19.56
C THR A 234 -16.68 18.83 18.55
N ALA A 235 -16.13 19.75 17.75
CA ALA A 235 -15.20 19.41 16.67
C ALA A 235 -13.95 18.66 17.14
N SER A 236 -13.46 18.94 18.35
CA SER A 236 -12.33 18.27 19.01
C SER A 236 -12.54 16.76 19.22
N PHE A 237 -13.80 16.28 19.26
CA PHE A 237 -14.11 14.86 19.37
C PHE A 237 -13.55 14.03 18.20
N TRP A 238 -13.50 14.65 17.02
CA TRP A 238 -13.14 14.00 15.77
C TRP A 238 -11.64 14.06 15.45
N GLY A 239 -10.82 14.64 16.33
CA GLY A 239 -9.37 14.75 16.14
C GLY A 239 -8.89 16.19 16.08
N LYS A 240 -7.82 16.42 15.28
CA LYS A 240 -6.83 17.52 15.25
C LYS A 240 -7.27 19.00 15.36
N TYR A 241 -8.53 19.28 15.72
CA TYR A 241 -8.91 20.51 16.36
C TYR A 241 -8.28 20.55 17.77
N ASN A 242 -7.23 21.36 17.93
CA ASN A 242 -6.61 21.76 19.21
C ASN A 242 -5.68 20.78 19.97
N ASP A 243 -5.42 19.54 19.52
CA ASP A 243 -4.36 18.66 20.08
C ASP A 243 -3.85 17.62 19.05
N PRO A 244 -2.53 17.40 18.90
CA PRO A 244 -1.96 16.26 18.14
C PRO A 244 -2.18 14.86 18.78
N GLY A 245 -2.84 14.77 19.93
CA GLY A 245 -3.19 13.52 20.61
C GLY A 245 -4.21 12.63 19.88
N ALA A 246 -4.39 11.41 20.39
CA ALA A 246 -5.33 10.42 19.86
C ALA A 246 -6.78 10.93 19.95
N ALA A 247 -7.53 10.86 18.84
CA ALA A 247 -8.90 11.36 18.73
C ALA A 247 -9.82 10.76 19.82
N PRO A 248 -10.59 11.58 20.57
CA PRO A 248 -11.50 11.12 21.62
C PRO A 248 -12.43 9.99 21.16
N TYR A 249 -12.88 10.04 19.90
CA TYR A 249 -13.67 8.99 19.25
C TYR A 249 -13.15 7.57 19.50
N MET A 250 -11.83 7.35 19.46
CA MET A 250 -11.23 6.01 19.58
C MET A 250 -11.40 5.39 20.97
N PHE A 251 -11.61 6.22 21.99
CA PHE A 251 -11.76 5.77 23.38
C PHE A 251 -13.17 5.96 23.93
N ALA A 252 -14.06 6.58 23.15
CA ALA A 252 -15.43 6.84 23.56
C ALA A 252 -16.25 5.54 23.66
N ALA A 253 -17.17 5.50 24.61
CA ALA A 253 -18.22 4.50 24.65
C ALA A 253 -19.19 4.68 23.47
N ASP A 254 -19.92 3.64 23.11
CA ASP A 254 -20.71 3.62 21.87
C ASP A 254 -21.92 4.58 21.91
N ASP A 255 -22.47 4.85 23.09
CA ASP A 255 -23.50 5.87 23.31
C ASP A 255 -22.97 7.28 23.04
N ILE A 256 -21.76 7.60 23.50
CA ILE A 256 -21.08 8.87 23.21
C ILE A 256 -20.79 8.99 21.71
N LYS A 257 -20.25 7.93 21.07
CA LYS A 257 -20.01 7.92 19.62
C LYS A 257 -21.30 8.19 18.85
N LYS A 258 -22.40 7.53 19.25
CA LYS A 258 -23.71 7.73 18.64
C LYS A 258 -24.18 9.18 18.82
N GLN A 259 -24.10 9.73 20.03
CA GLN A 259 -24.50 11.13 20.28
C GLN A 259 -23.72 12.12 19.40
N MET A 260 -22.41 11.94 19.27
CA MET A 260 -21.57 12.80 18.44
C MET A 260 -21.88 12.64 16.95
N LEU A 261 -22.15 11.40 16.49
CA LEU A 261 -22.63 11.16 15.13
C LEU A 261 -23.99 11.82 14.88
N ASP A 262 -24.93 11.76 15.82
CA ASP A 262 -26.24 12.40 15.69
C ASP A 262 -26.11 13.93 15.58
N ILE A 263 -25.20 14.54 16.35
CA ILE A 263 -24.82 15.96 16.23
C ILE A 263 -24.28 16.26 14.83
N TYR A 264 -23.37 15.42 14.32
CA TYR A 264 -22.80 15.61 12.99
C TYR A 264 -23.85 15.44 11.89
N GLU A 265 -24.72 14.42 11.96
CA GLU A 265 -25.82 14.21 11.00
C GLU A 265 -26.79 15.40 10.99
N TYR A 266 -27.09 15.97 12.17
CA TYR A 266 -27.90 17.17 12.26
C TYR A 266 -27.19 18.37 11.61
N GLY A 267 -25.89 18.54 11.87
CA GLY A 267 -25.06 19.55 11.23
C GLY A 267 -25.00 19.39 9.72
N LEU A 268 -24.93 18.16 9.22
CA LEU A 268 -24.94 17.86 7.78
C LEU A 268 -26.26 18.28 7.12
N LYS A 269 -27.39 18.10 7.81
CA LYS A 269 -28.73 18.49 7.32
C LYS A 269 -28.99 20.00 7.37
N THR A 270 -28.41 20.70 8.35
CA THR A 270 -28.74 22.11 8.63
C THR A 270 -27.65 23.09 8.21
N GLN A 271 -26.40 22.64 8.16
CA GLN A 271 -25.19 23.44 7.91
C GLN A 271 -24.16 22.60 7.12
N GLU A 272 -24.55 22.05 5.96
CA GLU A 272 -23.75 21.08 5.19
C GLU A 272 -22.30 21.52 4.97
N ALA A 273 -22.09 22.76 4.53
CA ALA A 273 -20.74 23.29 4.30
C ALA A 273 -19.85 23.26 5.57
N ALA A 274 -20.42 23.56 6.73
CA ALA A 274 -19.72 23.50 8.01
C ALA A 274 -19.39 22.06 8.42
N ALA A 275 -20.32 21.13 8.22
CA ALA A 275 -20.11 19.72 8.54
C ALA A 275 -19.00 19.12 7.68
N ILE A 276 -19.00 19.41 6.38
CA ILE A 276 -17.95 18.95 5.46
C ILE A 276 -16.62 19.62 5.79
N PHE A 277 -16.60 20.91 6.13
CA PHE A 277 -15.40 21.58 6.62
C PHE A 277 -14.82 20.88 7.86
N LEU A 278 -15.65 20.55 8.85
CA LEU A 278 -15.23 19.82 10.05
C LEU A 278 -14.67 18.43 9.69
N ALA A 279 -15.32 17.69 8.80
CA ALA A 279 -14.84 16.38 8.35
C ALA A 279 -13.47 16.46 7.66
N SER A 280 -13.16 17.57 6.97
CA SER A 280 -11.84 17.81 6.34
C SER A 280 -10.71 18.03 7.36
N LYS A 281 -11.06 18.40 8.60
CA LYS A 281 -10.15 18.66 9.73
C LYS A 281 -9.98 17.45 10.65
N ALA A 282 -10.91 16.50 10.60
CA ALA A 282 -10.93 15.33 11.45
C ALA A 282 -9.74 14.37 11.21
N GLU A 283 -9.44 13.56 12.22
CA GLU A 283 -8.42 12.53 12.16
C GLU A 283 -8.74 11.48 11.08
N ARG A 284 -7.69 10.96 10.44
CA ARG A 284 -7.81 10.16 9.22
C ARG A 284 -8.70 8.92 9.40
N GLN A 285 -8.60 8.25 10.53
CA GLN A 285 -9.28 6.97 10.74
C GLN A 285 -10.72 7.14 11.24
N THR A 286 -11.08 8.32 11.73
CA THR A 286 -12.30 8.54 12.52
C THR A 286 -13.11 9.71 12.00
N THR A 287 -13.06 10.00 10.69
CA THR A 287 -13.81 11.13 10.14
C THR A 287 -15.31 10.84 10.26
N PRO A 288 -16.12 11.78 10.78
CA PRO A 288 -17.56 11.57 10.94
C PRO A 288 -18.23 11.33 9.59
N ALA A 289 -17.81 12.04 8.53
CA ALA A 289 -18.33 11.84 7.18
C ALA A 289 -18.16 10.39 6.70
N LYS A 290 -17.01 9.75 6.96
CA LYS A 290 -16.80 8.35 6.58
C LYS A 290 -17.80 7.43 7.29
N LEU A 291 -17.98 7.60 8.59
CA LEU A 291 -18.89 6.78 9.38
C LEU A 291 -20.34 6.90 8.88
N ILE A 292 -20.76 8.11 8.52
CA ILE A 292 -22.07 8.36 7.92
C ILE A 292 -22.19 7.76 6.51
N ILE A 293 -21.18 7.92 5.66
CA ILE A 293 -21.15 7.33 4.32
C ILE A 293 -21.22 5.80 4.39
N ASP A 294 -20.47 5.18 5.31
CA ASP A 294 -20.48 3.73 5.51
C ASP A 294 -21.86 3.25 5.98
N LYS A 295 -22.60 4.03 6.79
CA LYS A 295 -24.01 3.76 7.16
C LYS A 295 -24.96 3.82 5.96
N TYR A 296 -24.70 4.73 5.01
CA TYR A 296 -25.48 4.83 3.77
C TYR A 296 -25.03 3.85 2.68
N ASN A 297 -23.98 3.06 2.90
CA ASN A 297 -23.48 2.08 1.94
C ASN A 297 -24.36 0.80 1.87
N THR A 298 -25.65 1.02 1.69
CA THR A 298 -26.68 0.02 1.40
C THR A 298 -27.30 0.35 0.04
N LYS A 299 -27.97 -0.62 -0.60
CA LYS A 299 -28.52 -0.42 -1.95
C LYS A 299 -29.45 0.80 -2.07
N ALA A 300 -30.24 1.11 -1.04
CA ALA A 300 -31.15 2.26 -1.02
C ALA A 300 -30.47 3.58 -0.64
N GLY A 301 -29.40 3.54 0.17
CA GLY A 301 -28.66 4.72 0.62
C GLY A 301 -27.54 5.18 -0.31
N PHE A 302 -27.25 4.41 -1.36
CA PHE A 302 -26.08 4.63 -2.21
C PHE A 302 -26.00 6.02 -2.88
N PRO A 303 -27.09 6.58 -3.44
CA PRO A 303 -27.04 7.93 -4.01
C PRO A 303 -26.54 8.98 -3.01
N GLU A 304 -26.97 8.86 -1.75
CA GLU A 304 -26.55 9.76 -0.68
C GLU A 304 -25.09 9.51 -0.29
N ALA A 305 -24.67 8.24 -0.19
CA ALA A 305 -23.27 7.89 0.04
C ALA A 305 -22.33 8.47 -1.03
N LEU A 306 -22.74 8.42 -2.32
CA LEU A 306 -22.00 9.02 -3.43
C LEU A 306 -21.96 10.54 -3.32
N ARG A 307 -23.11 11.19 -3.10
CA ARG A 307 -23.21 12.65 -2.93
C ARG A 307 -22.29 13.16 -1.82
N LEU A 308 -22.34 12.51 -0.66
CA LEU A 308 -21.50 12.86 0.49
C LEU A 308 -20.02 12.59 0.22
N SER A 309 -19.68 11.48 -0.46
CA SER A 309 -18.30 11.20 -0.86
C SER A 309 -17.76 12.28 -1.80
N MET A 310 -18.56 12.72 -2.77
CA MET A 310 -18.21 13.82 -3.68
C MET A 310 -18.01 15.15 -2.95
N LEU A 311 -18.88 15.48 -1.98
CA LEU A 311 -18.73 16.68 -1.17
C LEU A 311 -17.44 16.66 -0.35
N VAL A 312 -17.14 15.54 0.33
CA VAL A 312 -15.91 15.40 1.10
C VAL A 312 -14.68 15.52 0.21
N LEU A 313 -14.66 14.80 -0.92
CA LEU A 313 -13.55 14.86 -1.88
C LEU A 313 -13.45 16.23 -2.59
N SER A 314 -14.51 17.02 -2.63
CA SER A 314 -14.46 18.40 -3.13
C SER A 314 -13.88 19.39 -2.12
N THR A 315 -13.56 18.95 -0.90
CA THR A 315 -12.87 19.77 0.10
C THR A 315 -11.42 19.37 0.22
N LYS A 316 -10.52 20.34 0.09
CA LYS A 316 -9.08 20.11 0.28
C LYS A 316 -8.82 19.83 1.77
N PRO A 317 -8.37 18.62 2.14
CA PRO A 317 -8.08 18.32 3.54
C PRO A 317 -6.94 19.23 4.03
N GLU A 318 -6.99 19.67 5.29
CA GLU A 318 -5.96 20.57 5.84
C GLU A 318 -4.57 19.91 5.89
N TRP A 319 -4.53 18.60 6.07
CA TRP A 319 -3.29 17.82 6.01
C TRP A 319 -2.78 17.63 4.55
N GLY A 320 -3.49 18.15 3.54
CA GLY A 320 -3.26 17.96 2.12
C GLY A 320 -2.32 18.96 1.44
N LYS A 321 -1.28 19.46 2.12
CA LYS A 321 -0.20 20.20 1.42
C LYS A 321 0.61 19.29 0.48
N ASN A 322 0.54 17.98 0.67
CA ASN A 322 1.16 16.99 -0.21
C ASN A 322 0.06 16.26 -1.01
N PRO A 323 0.06 16.32 -2.35
CA PRO A 323 -0.87 15.59 -3.21
C PRO A 323 -0.93 14.08 -2.92
N GLU A 324 0.19 13.45 -2.53
CA GLU A 324 0.24 12.03 -2.14
C GLU A 324 -0.61 11.73 -0.90
N LEU A 325 -0.84 12.72 -0.04
CA LEU A 325 -1.75 12.52 1.08
C LEU A 325 -3.20 12.44 0.58
N SER A 326 -3.57 13.23 -0.43
CA SER A 326 -4.92 13.22 -1.02
C SER A 326 -5.31 11.83 -1.50
N LYS A 327 -4.37 11.06 -2.05
CA LYS A 327 -4.58 9.66 -2.43
C LYS A 327 -5.22 8.82 -1.32
N PHE A 328 -4.78 8.98 -0.07
CA PHE A 328 -5.39 8.28 1.07
C PHE A 328 -6.84 8.71 1.33
N LEU A 329 -7.24 9.92 0.96
CA LEU A 329 -8.64 10.35 1.05
C LEU A 329 -9.49 9.59 0.03
N PHE A 330 -9.04 9.57 -1.23
CA PHE A 330 -9.73 8.86 -2.32
C PHE A 330 -9.87 7.36 -2.04
N HIS A 331 -8.81 6.70 -1.56
CA HIS A 331 -8.85 5.28 -1.20
C HIS A 331 -9.90 4.96 -0.13
N ARG A 332 -10.26 5.89 0.76
CA ARG A 332 -11.31 5.62 1.77
C ARG A 332 -12.71 5.54 1.20
N TYR A 333 -12.93 6.22 0.09
CA TYR A 333 -14.24 6.31 -0.57
C TYR A 333 -14.30 5.47 -1.84
N ASN A 334 -13.21 4.79 -2.22
CA ASN A 334 -13.12 3.98 -3.44
C ASN A 334 -14.31 3.02 -3.61
N SER A 335 -14.72 2.33 -2.55
CA SER A 335 -15.81 1.34 -2.57
C SER A 335 -17.13 1.95 -3.04
N ILE A 336 -17.35 3.24 -2.80
CA ILE A 336 -18.52 3.97 -3.29
C ILE A 336 -18.39 4.25 -4.81
N PHE A 337 -17.20 4.53 -5.31
CA PHE A 337 -16.99 4.76 -6.74
C PHE A 337 -16.80 3.46 -7.56
N MET A 338 -16.61 2.33 -6.89
CA MET A 338 -16.55 1.01 -7.53
C MET A 338 -17.92 0.37 -7.78
N ASN A 339 -19.02 1.00 -7.35
CA ASN A 339 -20.35 0.46 -7.59
C ASN A 339 -20.77 0.68 -9.05
N PRO A 340 -21.08 -0.39 -9.82
CA PRO A 340 -21.43 -0.27 -11.24
C PRO A 340 -22.67 0.59 -11.53
N GLN A 341 -23.54 0.81 -10.55
CA GLN A 341 -24.76 1.62 -10.70
C GLN A 341 -24.52 3.12 -10.58
N TYR A 342 -23.40 3.52 -9.97
CA TYR A 342 -23.15 4.89 -9.55
C TYR A 342 -21.69 5.25 -9.85
N LYS A 343 -21.48 5.77 -11.04
CA LYS A 343 -20.15 6.04 -11.61
C LYS A 343 -19.91 7.54 -11.58
N ALA A 344 -18.69 7.97 -11.21
CA ALA A 344 -18.30 9.36 -11.38
C ALA A 344 -18.28 9.71 -12.88
N SER A 345 -18.90 10.82 -13.24
CA SER A 345 -18.85 11.36 -14.61
C SER A 345 -17.48 11.98 -14.91
N ALA A 346 -17.21 12.26 -16.20
CA ALA A 346 -16.02 13.01 -16.58
C ALA A 346 -15.96 14.40 -15.90
N ALA A 347 -17.11 15.05 -15.75
CA ALA A 347 -17.22 16.34 -15.06
C ALA A 347 -16.84 16.22 -13.58
N ASP A 348 -17.32 15.18 -12.88
CA ASP A 348 -16.99 14.88 -11.49
C ASP A 348 -15.47 14.68 -11.32
N LEU A 349 -14.87 13.84 -12.17
CA LEU A 349 -13.44 13.56 -12.13
C LEU A 349 -12.61 14.82 -12.40
N LYS A 350 -13.04 15.68 -13.34
CA LYS A 350 -12.38 16.95 -13.65
C LYS A 350 -12.47 17.94 -12.49
N GLN A 351 -13.62 18.02 -11.82
CA GLN A 351 -13.80 18.85 -10.63
C GLN A 351 -12.87 18.39 -9.50
N LEU A 352 -12.85 17.09 -9.20
CA LEU A 352 -12.00 16.52 -8.16
C LEU A 352 -10.50 16.72 -8.48
N ALA A 353 -10.12 16.54 -9.74
CA ALA A 353 -8.77 16.79 -10.21
C ALA A 353 -8.33 18.24 -9.96
N ALA A 354 -9.21 19.21 -10.25
CA ALA A 354 -8.94 20.63 -10.02
C ALA A 354 -8.76 20.96 -8.53
N VAL A 355 -9.61 20.43 -7.64
CA VAL A 355 -9.52 20.63 -6.18
C VAL A 355 -8.19 20.12 -5.62
N HIS A 356 -7.74 18.97 -6.11
CA HIS A 356 -6.54 18.29 -5.63
C HIS A 356 -5.26 18.61 -6.42
N GLN A 357 -5.37 19.44 -7.46
CA GLN A 357 -4.25 19.85 -8.33
C GLN A 357 -3.53 18.64 -8.95
N VAL A 358 -4.30 17.67 -9.44
CA VAL A 358 -3.82 16.48 -10.16
C VAL A 358 -4.56 16.31 -11.48
N THR A 359 -4.15 15.36 -12.30
CA THR A 359 -4.88 15.03 -13.53
C THR A 359 -6.15 14.22 -13.22
N PRO A 360 -7.20 14.30 -14.06
CA PRO A 360 -8.36 13.41 -13.96
C PRO A 360 -7.98 11.92 -13.97
N GLY A 361 -6.99 11.52 -14.77
CA GLY A 361 -6.43 10.16 -14.76
C GLY A 361 -5.91 9.73 -13.39
N ALA A 362 -5.21 10.62 -12.67
CA ALA A 362 -4.73 10.36 -11.31
C ALA A 362 -5.88 10.17 -10.31
N VAL A 363 -6.98 10.93 -10.45
CA VAL A 363 -8.18 10.74 -9.63
C VAL A 363 -8.75 9.33 -9.84
N VAL A 364 -8.86 8.88 -11.09
CA VAL A 364 -9.34 7.53 -11.41
C VAL A 364 -8.40 6.46 -10.86
N GLN A 365 -7.09 6.66 -10.95
CA GLN A 365 -6.10 5.77 -10.34
C GLN A 365 -6.34 5.63 -8.82
N TRP A 366 -6.52 6.76 -8.13
CA TRP A 366 -6.73 6.77 -6.68
C TRP A 366 -8.08 6.15 -6.29
N LEU A 367 -9.13 6.34 -7.08
CA LEU A 367 -10.43 5.70 -6.85
C LEU A 367 -10.43 4.19 -7.13
N ASN A 368 -9.53 3.68 -7.95
CA ASN A 368 -9.45 2.25 -8.27
C ASN A 368 -8.52 1.45 -7.34
N ASP A 369 -7.96 2.07 -6.31
CA ASP A 369 -6.89 1.49 -5.47
C ASP A 369 -5.74 0.91 -6.30
N ALA A 370 -5.55 1.47 -7.49
CA ALA A 370 -4.49 1.00 -8.35
C ALA A 370 -3.16 1.45 -7.76
N THR A 371 -2.25 0.49 -7.62
CA THR A 371 -0.86 0.79 -7.24
C THR A 371 -0.21 1.74 -8.27
N TRP A 372 1.02 2.17 -7.99
CA TRP A 372 1.82 3.24 -8.60
C TRP A 372 2.07 3.18 -10.13
N GLU A 373 1.26 2.48 -10.93
CA GLU A 373 1.48 2.35 -12.38
C GLU A 373 0.18 2.19 -13.19
N TYR A 374 -0.89 2.87 -12.81
CA TYR A 374 -2.19 2.77 -13.50
C TYR A 374 -2.10 3.06 -15.01
N ASP A 375 -1.10 3.84 -15.44
CA ASP A 375 -0.96 4.30 -16.81
C ASP A 375 -0.07 3.42 -17.70
N ARG A 376 0.40 2.26 -17.21
CA ARG A 376 1.25 1.33 -17.98
C ARG A 376 0.92 -0.15 -17.76
N VAL A 377 1.35 -0.99 -18.70
CA VAL A 377 1.24 -2.45 -18.61
C VAL A 377 2.35 -3.04 -17.75
N ARG A 378 2.04 -4.08 -16.97
CA ARG A 378 3.00 -4.85 -16.17
C ARG A 378 3.04 -6.30 -16.63
N TYR A 379 4.17 -6.97 -16.42
CA TYR A 379 4.24 -8.42 -16.53
C TYR A 379 3.82 -9.06 -15.20
N ASP A 380 2.82 -9.93 -15.26
CA ASP A 380 2.38 -10.79 -14.17
C ASP A 380 2.71 -12.25 -14.53
N ALA A 381 3.36 -12.99 -13.63
CA ALA A 381 3.79 -14.37 -13.90
C ALA A 381 2.62 -15.33 -14.22
N SER A 382 1.42 -15.02 -13.72
CA SER A 382 0.21 -15.85 -13.91
C SER A 382 -0.58 -15.44 -15.15
N TYR A 383 -0.57 -14.14 -15.49
CA TYR A 383 -1.44 -13.59 -16.54
C TYR A 383 -0.71 -13.01 -17.75
N GLY A 384 0.62 -13.01 -17.74
CA GLY A 384 1.45 -12.34 -18.74
C GLY A 384 1.36 -10.82 -18.61
N PHE A 385 1.50 -10.11 -19.73
CA PHE A 385 1.35 -8.66 -19.75
C PHE A 385 -0.11 -8.27 -19.49
N VAL A 386 -0.34 -7.51 -18.42
CA VAL A 386 -1.66 -7.04 -18.00
C VAL A 386 -1.60 -5.59 -17.53
N PRO A 387 -2.64 -4.77 -17.80
CA PRO A 387 -2.76 -3.49 -17.13
C PRO A 387 -3.13 -3.73 -15.65
N PRO A 388 -2.57 -2.97 -14.71
CA PRO A 388 -2.77 -3.18 -13.27
C PRO A 388 -4.22 -2.98 -12.81
N PHE A 389 -5.05 -2.41 -13.67
CA PHE A 389 -6.47 -2.19 -13.43
C PHE A 389 -7.40 -3.23 -14.05
N ARG A 390 -6.87 -4.34 -14.59
CA ARG A 390 -7.65 -5.35 -15.33
C ARG A 390 -8.92 -5.83 -14.61
N GLN A 391 -8.89 -5.91 -13.28
CA GLN A 391 -10.02 -6.39 -12.49
C GLN A 391 -11.07 -5.31 -12.18
N SER A 392 -10.67 -4.04 -12.12
CA SER A 392 -11.49 -2.90 -11.70
C SER A 392 -12.04 -2.07 -12.87
N TYR A 393 -11.35 -2.06 -14.00
CA TYR A 393 -11.56 -1.08 -15.06
C TYR A 393 -12.94 -1.11 -15.74
N SER A 394 -13.39 -2.27 -16.22
CA SER A 394 -14.70 -2.38 -16.88
C SER A 394 -15.87 -2.48 -15.89
N LYS A 395 -15.63 -3.08 -14.72
CA LYS A 395 -16.66 -3.25 -13.67
C LYS A 395 -17.03 -1.91 -13.03
N ASN A 396 -16.05 -1.04 -12.81
CA ASN A 396 -16.25 0.24 -12.14
C ASN A 396 -16.69 1.34 -13.11
N GLY A 397 -16.54 1.11 -14.43
CA GLY A 397 -17.15 1.95 -15.46
C GLY A 397 -16.57 3.35 -15.62
N PHE A 398 -15.31 3.52 -15.22
CA PHE A 398 -14.54 4.71 -15.53
C PHE A 398 -14.16 4.79 -17.01
N ASP A 399 -14.37 3.73 -17.80
CA ASP A 399 -14.03 3.65 -19.21
C ASP A 399 -14.69 4.76 -20.05
N LEU A 400 -15.99 5.00 -19.84
CA LEU A 400 -16.71 6.07 -20.53
C LEU A 400 -16.21 7.47 -20.12
N ALA A 401 -15.96 7.67 -18.83
CA ALA A 401 -15.48 8.95 -18.33
C ALA A 401 -14.04 9.25 -18.80
N LEU A 402 -13.16 8.26 -18.79
CA LEU A 402 -11.80 8.37 -19.33
C LEU A 402 -11.80 8.65 -20.83
N LYS A 403 -12.70 8.01 -21.58
CA LYS A 403 -12.89 8.30 -23.00
C LYS A 403 -13.28 9.76 -23.22
N GLU A 404 -14.32 10.23 -22.53
CA GLU A 404 -14.80 11.61 -22.65
C GLU A 404 -13.71 12.62 -22.28
N LEU A 405 -12.99 12.40 -21.18
CA LEU A 405 -11.84 13.22 -20.77
C LEU A 405 -10.74 13.23 -21.83
N GLY A 406 -10.42 12.06 -22.39
CA GLY A 406 -9.42 11.92 -23.44
C GLY A 406 -9.80 12.60 -24.75
N GLU A 407 -11.07 12.53 -25.13
CA GLU A 407 -11.63 13.25 -26.29
C GLU A 407 -11.66 14.76 -26.07
N ALA A 408 -11.81 15.20 -24.81
CA ALA A 408 -11.73 16.60 -24.39
C ALA A 408 -10.29 17.13 -24.22
N GLY A 409 -9.26 16.31 -24.47
CA GLY A 409 -7.87 16.74 -24.50
C GLY A 409 -6.98 16.26 -23.34
N ASP A 410 -7.49 15.49 -22.38
CA ASP A 410 -6.67 14.87 -21.33
C ASP A 410 -5.96 13.62 -21.88
N MET A 411 -4.72 13.79 -22.31
CA MET A 411 -3.96 12.72 -22.97
C MET A 411 -3.60 11.57 -22.05
N ASN A 412 -3.52 11.78 -20.74
CA ASN A 412 -3.32 10.68 -19.78
C ASN A 412 -4.59 9.85 -19.63
N SER A 413 -5.75 10.51 -19.54
CA SER A 413 -7.04 9.80 -19.56
C SER A 413 -7.22 9.03 -20.88
N LEU A 414 -6.81 9.60 -22.02
CA LEU A 414 -6.82 8.90 -23.31
C LEU A 414 -5.88 7.69 -23.34
N ASN A 415 -4.68 7.80 -22.75
CA ASN A 415 -3.73 6.69 -22.63
C ASN A 415 -4.32 5.53 -21.81
N VAL A 416 -4.88 5.82 -20.64
CA VAL A 416 -5.52 4.79 -19.80
C VAL A 416 -6.71 4.17 -20.55
N TYR A 417 -7.51 4.99 -21.24
CA TYR A 417 -8.62 4.47 -22.04
C TYR A 417 -8.13 3.51 -23.13
N ALA A 418 -7.05 3.88 -23.82
CA ALA A 418 -6.43 3.06 -24.85
C ALA A 418 -5.89 1.72 -24.32
N LEU A 419 -5.34 1.67 -23.10
CA LEU A 419 -4.99 0.42 -22.42
C LEU A 419 -6.23 -0.47 -22.21
N GLY A 420 -7.36 0.13 -21.80
CA GLY A 420 -8.66 -0.52 -21.75
C GLY A 420 -9.04 -1.21 -23.06
N VAL A 421 -8.91 -0.48 -24.17
CA VAL A 421 -9.21 -0.96 -25.53
C VAL A 421 -8.23 -2.05 -25.98
N ALA A 422 -6.92 -1.85 -25.78
CA ALA A 422 -5.84 -2.74 -26.19
C ALA A 422 -6.00 -4.17 -25.65
N PHE A 423 -6.48 -4.29 -24.41
CA PHE A 423 -6.68 -5.55 -23.70
C PHE A 423 -8.14 -6.04 -23.72
N GLY A 424 -9.00 -5.43 -24.55
CA GLY A 424 -10.38 -5.88 -24.75
C GLY A 424 -11.31 -5.68 -23.54
N MET A 425 -10.99 -4.72 -22.67
CA MET A 425 -11.83 -4.37 -21.52
C MET A 425 -12.91 -3.34 -21.85
N SER A 426 -12.72 -2.59 -22.94
CA SER A 426 -13.71 -1.65 -23.48
C SER A 426 -14.37 -2.23 -24.74
N LYS A 427 -15.53 -1.69 -25.13
CA LYS A 427 -16.31 -2.18 -26.28
C LYS A 427 -15.65 -1.94 -27.65
N GLU A 428 -14.59 -1.15 -27.71
CA GLU A 428 -13.89 -0.84 -28.96
C GLU A 428 -12.93 -1.96 -29.38
N LYS A 429 -12.61 -2.01 -30.67
CA LYS A 429 -11.68 -3.02 -31.20
C LYS A 429 -10.25 -2.70 -30.73
N PRO A 430 -9.47 -3.69 -30.25
CA PRO A 430 -8.10 -3.46 -29.76
C PRO A 430 -7.19 -2.69 -30.71
N LYS A 431 -7.35 -2.88 -32.03
CA LYS A 431 -6.61 -2.12 -33.07
C LYS A 431 -6.77 -0.59 -32.97
N ASN A 432 -7.87 -0.11 -32.39
CA ASN A 432 -8.12 1.32 -32.21
C ASN A 432 -7.24 1.93 -31.12
N ALA A 433 -6.75 1.12 -30.17
CA ALA A 433 -5.89 1.58 -29.08
C ALA A 433 -4.61 2.25 -29.61
N MET A 434 -4.06 1.74 -30.71
CA MET A 434 -2.87 2.30 -31.34
C MET A 434 -3.05 3.77 -31.73
N ASN A 435 -4.17 4.10 -32.38
CA ASN A 435 -4.45 5.49 -32.77
C ASN A 435 -4.66 6.40 -31.55
N MET A 436 -5.26 5.87 -30.48
CA MET A 436 -5.45 6.60 -29.24
C MET A 436 -4.11 6.86 -28.55
N PHE A 437 -3.24 5.86 -28.45
CA PHE A 437 -1.90 6.05 -27.90
C PHE A 437 -1.08 7.03 -28.72
N LYS A 438 -1.16 7.00 -30.06
CA LYS A 438 -0.49 8.00 -30.93
C LYS A 438 -0.95 9.41 -30.61
N ARG A 439 -2.27 9.62 -30.55
CA ARG A 439 -2.86 10.92 -30.20
C ARG A 439 -2.42 11.38 -28.81
N ALA A 440 -2.42 10.48 -27.83
CA ALA A 440 -1.98 10.76 -26.47
C ALA A 440 -0.50 11.12 -26.40
N ALA A 441 0.36 10.39 -27.13
CA ALA A 441 1.79 10.67 -27.23
C ALA A 441 2.08 12.00 -27.95
N ASP A 442 1.34 12.30 -29.04
CA ASP A 442 1.46 13.57 -29.77
C ASP A 442 1.02 14.76 -28.93
N GLY A 443 0.03 14.55 -28.06
CA GLY A 443 -0.38 15.52 -27.05
C GLY A 443 0.52 15.54 -25.80
N GLY A 444 1.64 14.80 -25.80
CA GLY A 444 2.70 14.89 -24.81
C GLY A 444 2.58 13.98 -23.60
N SER A 445 1.72 12.95 -23.62
CA SER A 445 1.65 11.92 -22.58
C SER A 445 2.86 10.98 -22.69
N PRO A 446 3.76 10.92 -21.68
CA PRO A 446 4.91 10.02 -21.73
C PRO A 446 4.44 8.57 -21.66
N TYR A 447 3.51 8.23 -20.77
CA TYR A 447 3.00 6.87 -20.61
C TYR A 447 2.41 6.29 -21.90
N ALA A 448 1.76 7.11 -22.73
CA ALA A 448 1.30 6.68 -24.05
C ALA A 448 2.43 6.27 -24.99
N LEU A 449 3.52 7.04 -25.02
CA LEU A 449 4.70 6.70 -25.82
C LEU A 449 5.39 5.43 -25.30
N PHE A 450 5.52 5.28 -23.99
CA PHE A 450 6.01 4.04 -23.38
C PHE A 450 5.18 2.84 -23.81
N ASN A 451 3.86 2.94 -23.67
CA ASN A 451 2.93 1.88 -24.04
C ASN A 451 2.97 1.57 -25.55
N LEU A 452 3.15 2.58 -26.41
CA LEU A 452 3.39 2.35 -27.84
C LEU A 452 4.63 1.52 -28.09
N ILE A 453 5.74 1.80 -27.42
CA ILE A 453 7.01 1.09 -27.64
C ILE A 453 6.93 -0.33 -27.05
N GLU A 454 6.37 -0.47 -25.86
CA GLU A 454 6.28 -1.75 -25.15
C GLU A 454 5.22 -2.70 -25.72
N ALA A 455 4.29 -2.22 -26.55
CA ALA A 455 3.23 -3.03 -27.14
C ALA A 455 3.75 -4.25 -27.93
N ASP A 456 4.94 -4.17 -28.54
CA ASP A 456 5.60 -5.31 -29.22
C ASP A 456 5.80 -6.50 -28.26
N ARG A 457 6.10 -6.22 -26.98
CA ARG A 457 6.34 -7.25 -25.96
C ARG A 457 5.05 -7.88 -25.44
N TRP A 458 3.92 -7.21 -25.57
CA TRP A 458 2.63 -7.72 -25.08
C TRP A 458 2.12 -8.90 -25.92
N GLY A 459 2.74 -9.17 -27.09
CA GLY A 459 2.38 -10.27 -27.97
C GLY A 459 1.00 -10.09 -28.62
N THR A 460 0.57 -8.84 -28.81
CA THR A 460 -0.75 -8.54 -29.38
C THR A 460 -0.73 -8.68 -30.90
N LYS A 461 -1.71 -9.41 -31.45
CA LYS A 461 -1.79 -9.64 -32.91
C LYS A 461 -2.10 -8.39 -33.73
N TRP A 462 -2.52 -7.31 -33.08
CA TRP A 462 -2.92 -6.06 -33.71
C TRP A 462 -1.78 -5.05 -33.82
N TYR A 463 -0.60 -5.36 -33.26
CA TYR A 463 0.58 -4.51 -33.28
C TYR A 463 1.68 -5.15 -34.13
N SER A 464 2.23 -4.40 -35.08
CA SER A 464 3.21 -4.87 -36.07
C SER A 464 4.60 -4.27 -35.85
N LYS A 465 5.60 -4.81 -36.54
CA LYS A 465 6.98 -4.27 -36.50
C LYS A 465 7.07 -2.86 -37.09
N ASP A 466 6.20 -2.50 -38.01
CA ASP A 466 6.20 -1.15 -38.59
C ASP A 466 5.60 -0.14 -37.59
N ASP A 467 4.65 -0.58 -36.77
CA ASP A 467 4.10 0.20 -35.65
C ASP A 467 5.18 0.52 -34.62
N LEU A 468 6.07 -0.46 -34.33
CA LEU A 468 7.24 -0.25 -33.46
C LEU A 468 8.21 0.77 -34.05
N LYS A 469 8.52 0.67 -35.35
CA LYS A 469 9.39 1.65 -36.02
C LYS A 469 8.80 3.05 -35.94
N GLU A 470 7.48 3.18 -36.13
CA GLU A 470 6.79 4.46 -36.02
C GLU A 470 6.83 5.01 -34.58
N ALA A 471 6.61 4.16 -33.57
CA ALA A 471 6.70 4.54 -32.17
C ALA A 471 8.12 5.05 -31.79
N LEU A 472 9.16 4.34 -32.24
CA LEU A 472 10.56 4.74 -32.04
C LEU A 472 10.90 6.03 -32.80
N ALA A 473 10.30 6.29 -33.96
CA ALA A 473 10.46 7.56 -34.67
C ALA A 473 9.82 8.71 -33.89
N ARG A 474 8.63 8.51 -33.30
CA ARG A 474 7.94 9.50 -32.47
C ARG A 474 8.72 9.89 -31.24
N LEU A 475 9.45 8.93 -30.63
CA LEU A 475 10.30 9.21 -29.48
C LEU A 475 11.32 10.33 -29.75
N LYS A 476 11.90 10.37 -30.95
CA LYS A 476 12.91 11.38 -31.33
C LYS A 476 12.35 12.81 -31.37
N THR A 477 11.05 12.94 -31.59
CA THR A 477 10.35 14.23 -31.70
C THR A 477 9.43 14.50 -30.51
N PHE A 478 9.44 13.61 -29.51
CA PHE A 478 8.51 13.67 -28.39
C PHE A 478 8.74 14.92 -27.55
N LYS A 479 7.66 15.63 -27.25
CA LYS A 479 7.66 16.79 -26.36
C LYS A 479 6.71 16.51 -25.22
N LEU A 480 7.26 16.49 -24.01
CA LEU A 480 6.48 16.30 -22.80
C LEU A 480 5.51 17.48 -22.62
N ALA A 481 4.25 17.20 -22.32
CA ALA A 481 3.29 18.25 -21.99
C ALA A 481 3.64 18.94 -20.66
N PRO A 482 3.30 20.23 -20.48
CA PRO A 482 3.50 20.93 -19.21
C PRO A 482 2.78 20.21 -18.06
N GLY A 483 3.47 19.99 -16.94
CA GLY A 483 2.91 19.36 -15.73
C GLY A 483 2.97 17.83 -15.70
N GLU A 484 3.42 17.19 -16.77
CA GLU A 484 3.60 15.74 -16.81
C GLU A 484 4.85 15.26 -16.06
N ASP A 485 4.80 14.01 -15.61
CA ASP A 485 5.89 13.38 -14.86
C ASP A 485 7.13 13.17 -15.74
N LYS A 486 8.23 13.81 -15.35
CA LYS A 486 9.54 13.71 -16.00
C LYS A 486 10.30 12.43 -15.63
N SER A 487 9.84 11.67 -14.64
CA SER A 487 10.51 10.47 -14.14
C SER A 487 10.70 9.38 -15.20
N LEU A 488 9.89 9.41 -16.27
CA LEU A 488 10.00 8.50 -17.41
C LEU A 488 11.01 8.94 -18.47
N LEU A 489 11.41 10.21 -18.50
CA LEU A 489 12.39 10.72 -19.47
C LEU A 489 13.71 9.94 -19.50
N PRO A 490 14.33 9.59 -18.35
CA PRO A 490 15.52 8.75 -18.31
C PRO A 490 15.34 7.38 -18.99
N TYR A 491 14.17 6.74 -18.81
CA TYR A 491 13.88 5.44 -19.41
C TYR A 491 13.82 5.50 -20.94
N TYR A 492 13.34 6.63 -21.50
CA TYR A 492 13.32 6.82 -22.94
C TYR A 492 14.71 7.01 -23.55
N PHE A 493 15.63 7.69 -22.86
CA PHE A 493 17.00 7.89 -23.34
C PHE A 493 17.81 6.59 -23.40
N ASP A 494 17.51 5.61 -22.55
CA ASP A 494 18.12 4.29 -22.61
C ASP A 494 17.55 3.44 -23.75
N MET A 495 16.24 3.55 -24.02
CA MET A 495 15.60 2.88 -25.16
C MET A 495 16.11 3.41 -26.51
N GLU A 496 16.36 4.73 -26.64
CA GLU A 496 16.93 5.33 -27.85
C GLU A 496 18.34 4.81 -28.18
N LYS A 497 19.10 4.43 -27.15
CA LYS A 497 20.45 3.85 -27.28
C LYS A 497 20.45 2.35 -27.59
N GLY A 498 19.29 1.74 -27.81
CA GLY A 498 19.16 0.30 -28.06
C GLY A 498 19.44 -0.56 -26.83
N VAL A 499 19.49 0.02 -25.63
CA VAL A 499 19.60 -0.72 -24.38
C VAL A 499 18.24 -1.33 -24.09
N ARG A 500 18.12 -2.65 -24.27
CA ARG A 500 16.94 -3.38 -23.78
C ARG A 500 16.94 -3.31 -22.26
N LEU A 501 15.96 -2.61 -21.69
CA LEU A 501 15.73 -2.61 -20.25
C LEU A 501 15.47 -4.04 -19.78
N ARG A 502 16.42 -4.61 -19.03
CA ARG A 502 16.18 -5.81 -18.23
C ARG A 502 15.45 -5.36 -16.97
N TRP A 503 14.24 -5.89 -16.78
CA TRP A 503 13.53 -5.85 -15.52
C TRP A 503 13.84 -7.12 -14.73
#